data_AF-A0A0I9U549-F1
#
_entry.id   AF-A0A0I9U549-F1
#
_cell.length_a   1.000
_cell.length_b   1.000
_cell.length_c   1.000
_cell.angle_alpha   90.00
_cell.angle_beta   90.00
_cell.angle_gamma   90.00
#
_symmetry.space_group_name_H-M   'P 1'
#
loop_
_entity.id
_entity.type
_entity.pdbx_description
1 polymer ?
#
loop_
_entity_poly.entity_id
_entity_poly.type
_entity_poly.pdbx_seq_one_letter_code
_entity_poly.pdbx_strand_id
1 'polypeptide(L)'
;MTATDVYTVPNHPADPESAALEMVVRLTTDLLGHESPSREALQEFAALLSAESAFAGMSWHDAKHAAVAIIFDVTSRDDAVAFLRGRADRVIAGTDGMTWDDPDAMVWAFSISANLLAI
;
A
#
# COMPACT_ATOMS: atom_id res chain seq x y z
N MET A 1 -21.21 -21.89 7.31
CA MET A 1 -20.01 -21.36 7.99
C MET A 1 -18.82 -21.73 7.11
N THR A 2 -18.52 -20.89 6.13
CA THR A 2 -17.41 -21.10 5.19
C THR A 2 -16.12 -20.70 5.89
N ALA A 3 -15.09 -21.55 5.83
CA ALA A 3 -13.77 -21.23 6.35
C ALA A 3 -13.27 -19.94 5.67
N THR A 4 -12.88 -18.96 6.48
CA THR A 4 -12.18 -17.77 5.98
C THR A 4 -10.84 -18.24 5.45
N ASP A 5 -10.65 -18.18 4.12
CA ASP A 5 -9.37 -18.46 3.47
C ASP A 5 -8.37 -17.38 3.88
N VAL A 6 -7.55 -17.67 4.90
CA VAL A 6 -6.55 -16.75 5.43
C VAL A 6 -5.54 -16.43 4.33
N TYR A 7 -5.41 -15.16 3.98
CA TYR A 7 -4.46 -14.74 2.97
C TYR A 7 -3.01 -14.92 3.48
N THR A 8 -2.18 -15.58 2.67
CA THR A 8 -0.75 -15.73 2.96
C THR A 8 0.05 -14.80 2.06
N VAL A 9 0.78 -13.87 2.68
CA VAL A 9 1.68 -12.95 1.96
C VAL A 9 2.82 -13.74 1.32
N PRO A 10 3.08 -13.59 0.00
CA PRO A 10 4.15 -14.33 -0.66
C PRO A 10 5.53 -13.88 -0.17
N ASN A 11 6.47 -14.82 -0.08
CA ASN A 11 7.86 -14.51 0.31
C ASN A 11 8.64 -13.86 -0.83
N HIS A 12 8.46 -14.35 -2.06
CA HIS A 12 9.16 -13.91 -3.27
C HIS A 12 8.23 -14.03 -4.50
N PRO A 13 7.26 -13.13 -4.68
CA PRO A 13 6.38 -13.16 -5.85
C PRO A 13 7.16 -12.91 -7.13
N ALA A 14 6.78 -13.58 -8.22
CA ALA A 14 7.33 -13.33 -9.55
C ALA A 14 6.94 -11.95 -10.11
N ASP A 15 5.81 -11.42 -9.62
CA ASP A 15 5.30 -10.09 -9.93
C ASP A 15 5.04 -9.33 -8.61
N PRO A 16 6.02 -8.52 -8.14
CA PRO A 16 5.89 -7.73 -6.92
C PRO A 16 4.72 -6.74 -6.92
N GLU A 17 4.44 -6.10 -8.06
CA GLU A 17 3.38 -5.11 -8.18
C GLU A 17 2.00 -5.76 -8.01
N SER A 18 1.73 -6.82 -8.76
CA SER A 18 0.46 -7.54 -8.64
C SER A 18 0.27 -8.12 -7.24
N ALA A 19 1.33 -8.64 -6.62
CA ALA A 19 1.26 -9.16 -5.25
C ALA A 19 0.97 -8.04 -4.22
N ALA A 20 1.58 -6.87 -4.37
CA ALA A 20 1.34 -5.72 -3.49
C ALA A 20 -0.09 -5.19 -3.61
N LEU A 21 -0.63 -5.14 -4.83
CA LEU A 21 -2.03 -4.77 -5.07
C LEU A 21 -3.01 -5.79 -4.46
N GLU A 22 -2.71 -7.09 -4.56
CA GLU A 22 -3.51 -8.12 -3.89
C GLU A 22 -3.48 -7.95 -2.37
N MET A 23 -2.33 -7.60 -1.79
CA MET A 23 -2.23 -7.32 -0.35
C MET A 23 -3.16 -6.19 0.10
N VAL A 24 -3.26 -5.08 -0.66
CA VAL A 24 -4.17 -3.97 -0.34
C VAL A 24 -5.62 -4.44 -0.19
N VAL A 25 -6.04 -5.41 -1.00
CA VAL A 25 -7.41 -5.96 -0.97
C VAL A 25 -7.58 -7.00 0.14
N ARG A 26 -6.66 -7.97 0.22
CA ARG A 26 -6.85 -9.16 1.06
C ARG A 26 -6.39 -8.96 2.50
N LEU A 27 -5.23 -8.33 2.69
CA LEU A 27 -4.64 -8.18 4.03
C LEU A 27 -5.48 -7.29 4.93
N THR A 28 -6.10 -6.25 4.38
CA THR A 28 -6.93 -5.29 5.12
C THR A 28 -8.17 -5.94 5.73
N THR A 29 -8.81 -6.83 4.96
CA THR A 29 -9.99 -7.57 5.42
C THR A 29 -9.61 -8.51 6.58
N ASP A 30 -8.45 -9.16 6.47
CA ASP A 30 -7.95 -10.08 7.49
C ASP A 30 -7.46 -9.36 8.76
N LEU A 31 -6.92 -8.14 8.65
CA LEU A 31 -6.38 -7.36 9.76
C LEU A 31 -7.43 -6.53 10.51
N LEU A 32 -8.38 -5.92 9.80
CA LEU A 32 -9.31 -4.94 10.37
C LEU A 32 -10.72 -5.50 10.58
N GLY A 33 -11.04 -6.67 10.02
CA GLY A 33 -12.34 -7.31 10.19
C GLY A 33 -13.51 -6.41 9.77
N HIS A 34 -14.50 -6.25 10.63
CA HIS A 34 -15.72 -5.47 10.32
C HIS A 34 -15.52 -3.95 10.21
N GLU A 35 -14.37 -3.43 10.66
CA GLU A 35 -14.03 -2.00 10.55
C GLU A 35 -13.23 -1.70 9.26
N SER A 36 -12.96 -2.70 8.43
CA SER A 36 -12.30 -2.50 7.15
C SER A 36 -13.24 -1.77 6.16
N PRO A 37 -12.68 -0.99 5.22
CA PRO A 37 -13.42 -0.64 4.00
C PRO A 37 -13.98 -1.90 3.34
N SER A 38 -15.08 -1.77 2.58
CA SER A 38 -15.63 -2.91 1.86
C SER A 38 -14.60 -3.45 0.87
N ARG A 39 -14.70 -4.74 0.54
CA ARG A 39 -13.80 -5.37 -0.43
C ARG A 39 -13.86 -4.65 -1.78
N GLU A 40 -15.04 -4.20 -2.18
CA GLU A 40 -15.23 -3.42 -3.41
C GLU A 40 -14.47 -2.09 -3.36
N ALA A 41 -14.55 -1.33 -2.25
CA ALA A 41 -13.80 -0.08 -2.09
C ALA A 41 -12.28 -0.32 -2.14
N LEU A 42 -11.80 -1.41 -1.53
CA LEU A 42 -10.38 -1.79 -1.61
C LEU A 42 -9.95 -2.18 -3.02
N GLN A 43 -10.81 -2.88 -3.76
CA GLN A 43 -10.56 -3.24 -5.16
C GLN A 43 -10.53 -2.01 -6.06
N GLU A 44 -11.43 -1.05 -5.86
CA GLU A 44 -11.42 0.23 -6.57
C GLU A 44 -10.14 1.01 -6.28
N PHE A 45 -9.74 1.08 -5.00
CA PHE A 45 -8.49 1.75 -4.63
C PHE A 45 -7.25 1.06 -5.22
N ALA A 46 -7.19 -0.27 -5.18
CA ALA A 46 -6.12 -1.04 -5.84
C ALA A 46 -6.11 -0.82 -7.36
N ALA A 47 -7.27 -0.72 -8.01
CA ALA A 47 -7.36 -0.42 -9.43
C ALA A 47 -6.82 0.98 -9.76
N LEU A 48 -7.09 1.98 -8.92
CA LEU A 48 -6.52 3.33 -9.07
C LEU A 48 -5.00 3.33 -8.90
N LEU A 49 -4.47 2.63 -7.89
CA LEU A 49 -3.03 2.48 -7.70
C LEU A 49 -2.35 1.81 -8.90
N SER A 50 -2.99 0.76 -9.45
CA SER A 50 -2.51 0.08 -10.66
C SER A 50 -2.53 0.99 -11.89
N ALA A 51 -3.60 1.78 -12.07
CA ALA A 51 -3.71 2.71 -13.19
C ALA A 51 -2.60 3.78 -13.18
N GLU A 52 -2.17 4.20 -11.99
CA GLU A 52 -1.07 5.15 -11.79
C GLU A 52 0.31 4.48 -11.70
N SER A 53 0.39 3.15 -11.92
CA SER A 53 1.65 2.39 -11.83
C SER A 53 2.37 2.61 -10.49
N ALA A 54 1.62 2.66 -9.39
CA ALA A 54 2.14 3.08 -8.09
C ALA A 54 3.27 2.19 -7.55
N PHE A 55 3.31 0.91 -7.94
CA PHE A 55 4.33 -0.06 -7.51
C PHE A 55 5.19 -0.59 -8.67
N ALA A 56 5.10 0.02 -9.85
CA ALA A 56 5.77 -0.48 -11.03
C ALA A 56 7.30 -0.46 -10.87
N GLY A 57 7.94 -1.59 -11.17
CA GLY A 57 9.40 -1.74 -11.11
C GLY A 57 9.99 -1.87 -9.70
N MET A 58 9.18 -1.77 -8.65
CA MET A 58 9.65 -1.94 -7.27
C MET A 58 10.14 -3.37 -7.00
N SER A 59 11.12 -3.48 -6.11
CA SER A 59 11.45 -4.76 -5.49
C SER A 59 10.27 -5.26 -4.65
N TRP A 60 10.23 -6.56 -4.36
CA TRP A 60 9.22 -7.06 -3.42
C TRP A 60 9.35 -6.49 -2.02
N HIS A 61 10.57 -6.19 -1.57
CA HIS A 61 10.78 -5.54 -0.28
C HIS A 61 10.06 -4.20 -0.21
N ASP A 62 10.26 -3.35 -1.22
CA ASP A 62 9.68 -2.01 -1.25
C ASP A 62 8.18 -2.03 -1.52
N ALA A 63 7.72 -2.78 -2.53
CA ALA A 63 6.30 -2.88 -2.88
C ALA A 63 5.44 -3.38 -1.71
N LYS A 64 5.93 -4.40 -0.99
CA LYS A 64 5.26 -4.94 0.20
C LYS A 64 5.13 -3.88 1.30
N HIS A 65 6.19 -3.17 1.62
CA HIS A 65 6.17 -2.15 2.67
C HIS A 65 5.35 -0.93 2.27
N ALA A 66 5.41 -0.51 1.01
CA ALA A 66 4.57 0.55 0.47
C ALA A 66 3.09 0.19 0.60
N ALA A 67 2.67 -0.98 0.13
CA ALA A 67 1.28 -1.43 0.22
C ALA A 67 0.76 -1.48 1.66
N VAL A 68 1.52 -2.05 2.59
CA VAL A 68 1.16 -2.11 4.02
C VAL A 68 1.06 -0.72 4.63
N ALA A 69 2.03 0.15 4.36
CA ALA A 69 2.04 1.51 4.88
C ALA A 69 0.84 2.32 4.37
N ILE A 70 0.60 2.29 3.05
CA ILE A 70 -0.49 3.01 2.40
C ILE A 70 -1.83 2.57 2.99
N ILE A 71 -2.09 1.26 3.03
CA ILE A 71 -3.40 0.80 3.47
C ILE A 71 -3.64 1.03 4.96
N PHE A 72 -2.60 0.88 5.79
CA PHE A 72 -2.69 1.18 7.21
C PHE A 72 -2.99 2.66 7.44
N ASP A 73 -2.27 3.57 6.76
CA ASP A 73 -2.47 5.00 6.92
C ASP A 73 -3.86 5.45 6.39
N VAL A 74 -4.32 4.90 5.26
CA VAL A 74 -5.64 5.20 4.67
C VAL A 74 -6.79 4.76 5.57
N THR A 75 -6.64 3.63 6.25
CA THR A 75 -7.74 3.02 7.02
C THR A 75 -7.76 3.44 8.49
N SER A 76 -6.64 3.88 9.04
CA SER A 76 -6.52 4.18 10.48
C SER A 76 -6.42 5.66 10.81
N ARG A 77 -6.38 6.56 9.80
CA ARG A 77 -6.08 7.97 10.02
C ARG A 77 -7.04 8.91 9.29
N ASP A 78 -7.52 9.91 10.02
CA ASP A 78 -8.28 11.03 9.44
C ASP A 78 -7.39 11.97 8.60
N ASP A 79 -6.09 12.00 8.87
CA ASP A 79 -5.09 12.86 8.21
C ASP A 79 -4.22 12.13 7.17
N ALA A 80 -4.71 10.99 6.62
CA ALA A 80 -3.95 10.09 5.76
C ALA A 80 -3.19 10.79 4.62
N VAL A 81 -3.81 11.75 3.93
CA VAL A 81 -3.19 12.53 2.85
C VAL A 81 -1.93 13.26 3.33
N ALA A 82 -2.04 13.99 4.45
CA ALA A 82 -0.92 14.74 5.00
C ALA A 82 0.18 13.80 5.51
N PHE A 83 -0.22 12.67 6.10
CA PHE A 83 0.72 11.70 6.65
C PHE A 83 1.52 10.97 5.56
N LEU A 84 0.89 10.57 4.47
CA LEU A 84 1.54 9.94 3.31
C LEU A 84 2.54 10.89 2.63
N ARG A 85 2.17 12.17 2.47
CA ARG A 85 3.11 13.20 2.00
C ARG A 85 4.31 13.33 2.94
N GLY A 86 4.06 13.37 4.24
CA GLY A 86 5.12 13.40 5.24
C GLY A 86 6.01 12.15 5.24
N ARG A 87 5.49 10.96 4.85
CA ARG A 87 6.34 9.78 4.62
C ARG A 87 7.24 9.99 3.42
N ALA A 88 6.70 10.44 2.29
CA ALA A 88 7.50 10.76 1.11
C ALA A 88 8.64 11.74 1.45
N ASP A 89 8.35 12.80 2.20
CA ASP A 89 9.36 13.76 2.66
C ASP A 89 10.45 13.10 3.51
N ARG A 90 10.09 12.17 4.40
CA ARG A 90 11.06 11.45 5.24
C ARG A 90 11.91 10.47 4.43
N VAL A 91 11.36 9.84 3.40
CA VAL A 91 12.11 8.99 2.46
C VAL A 91 13.15 9.82 1.73
N ILE A 92 12.75 10.97 1.16
CA ILE A 92 13.66 11.92 0.48
C ILE A 92 14.78 12.36 1.41
N ALA A 93 14.44 12.68 2.66
CA ALA A 93 15.41 13.12 3.65
C ALA A 93 16.29 11.98 4.21
N GLY A 94 15.97 10.72 3.92
CA GLY A 94 16.63 9.54 4.51
C GLY A 94 16.45 9.44 6.02
N THR A 95 15.31 9.90 6.54
CA THR A 95 15.04 10.02 8.00
C THR A 95 13.92 9.11 8.51
N ASP A 96 13.36 8.27 7.65
CA ASP A 96 12.33 7.29 8.05
C ASP A 96 12.91 6.01 8.68
N GLY A 97 14.24 5.88 8.73
CA GLY A 97 14.94 4.76 9.35
C GLY A 97 14.89 3.46 8.53
N MET A 98 14.47 3.53 7.27
CA MET A 98 14.36 2.38 6.38
C MET A 98 15.46 2.41 5.31
N THR A 99 15.94 1.22 4.95
CA THR A 99 16.84 1.04 3.80
C THR A 99 16.00 0.55 2.63
N TRP A 100 15.50 1.48 1.82
CA TRP A 100 14.77 1.15 0.60
C TRP A 100 15.70 0.70 -0.51
N ASP A 101 15.25 -0.24 -1.33
CA ASP A 101 15.99 -0.63 -2.53
C ASP A 101 15.93 0.49 -3.58
N ASP A 102 14.78 1.17 -3.68
CA ASP A 102 14.54 2.34 -4.52
C ASP A 102 13.74 3.43 -3.75
N PRO A 103 14.44 4.39 -3.11
CA PRO A 103 13.79 5.49 -2.42
C PRO A 103 12.88 6.35 -3.31
N ASP A 104 13.22 6.54 -4.59
CA ASP A 104 12.43 7.38 -5.49
C ASP A 104 11.10 6.69 -5.82
N ALA A 105 11.11 5.37 -6.01
CA ALA A 105 9.88 4.59 -6.17
C ALA A 105 9.00 4.67 -4.90
N MET A 106 9.59 4.62 -3.70
CA MET A 106 8.83 4.76 -2.45
C MET A 106 8.18 6.15 -2.33
N VAL A 107 8.90 7.21 -2.67
CA VAL A 107 8.37 8.58 -2.74
C VAL A 107 7.21 8.67 -3.71
N TRP A 108 7.36 8.07 -4.90
CA TRP A 108 6.30 7.99 -5.92
C TRP A 108 5.05 7.30 -5.38
N ALA A 109 5.19 6.10 -4.82
CA ALA A 109 4.08 5.31 -4.30
C ALA A 109 3.28 6.07 -3.23
N PHE A 110 3.97 6.72 -2.27
CA PHE A 110 3.31 7.53 -1.25
C PHE A 110 2.65 8.79 -1.82
N SER A 111 3.29 9.47 -2.77
CA SER A 111 2.77 10.69 -3.37
C SER A 111 1.52 10.43 -4.22
N ILE A 112 1.53 9.39 -5.05
CA ILE A 112 0.37 8.98 -5.84
C ILE A 112 -0.79 8.58 -4.94
N SER A 113 -0.52 7.77 -3.90
CA SER A 113 -1.56 7.39 -2.95
C SER A 113 -2.19 8.60 -2.27
N ALA A 114 -1.39 9.58 -1.84
CA ALA A 114 -1.90 10.81 -1.25
C ALA A 114 -2.73 11.64 -2.23
N ASN A 115 -2.37 11.67 -3.52
CA ASN A 115 -3.10 12.39 -4.54
C ASN A 115 -4.45 11.73 -4.87
N LEU A 116 -4.50 10.40 -4.96
CA LEU A 116 -5.73 9.64 -5.20
C LEU A 116 -6.77 9.85 -4.08
N LEU A 117 -6.31 10.04 -2.84
CA LEU A 117 -7.17 10.30 -1.68
C LEU A 117 -7.65 11.76 -1.56
N ALA A 118 -7.04 12.68 -2.30
CA ALA A 118 -7.32 14.11 -2.21
C ALA A 118 -8.35 14.60 -3.24
N ILE A 119 -8.94 13.68 -4.01
CA ILE A 119 -9.98 13.92 -5.03
C ILE A 119 -11.35 13.94 -4.35
#